data_AF-A0A1E7LAU5-F1
#
_entry.id   AF-A0A1E7LAU5-F1
#
_cell.length_a   1.000
_cell.length_b   1.000
_cell.length_c   1.000
_cell.angle_alpha   90.00
_cell.angle_beta   90.00
_cell.angle_gamma   90.00
#
_symmetry.space_group_name_H-M   'P 1'
#
loop_
_entity.id
_entity.type
_entity.pdbx_description
1 polymer ?
#
loop_
_entity_poly.entity_id
_entity_poly.type
_entity_poly.pdbx_seq_one_letter_code
_entity_poly.pdbx_strand_id
1 'polypeptide(L)'
;MAQVDFQVDLSELRQLKQKLTKSKDRLEESLRRMKDTGPKNLGKRSLDSACEDFEDDWQHGLNETKKRIEILEEGIDAILKNYEKTESEIHKSLTQSTRGR
;
A
#
# COMPACT_ATOMS: atom_id res chain seq x y z
N MET A 1 -30.22 -0.43 28.85
CA MET A 1 -30.14 -1.10 27.54
C MET A 1 -28.79 -0.76 26.96
N ALA A 2 -27.93 -1.75 26.74
CA ALA A 2 -26.61 -1.49 26.14
C ALA A 2 -26.85 -1.06 24.69
N GLN A 3 -26.51 0.18 24.37
CA GLN A 3 -26.51 0.67 23.00
C GLN A 3 -25.36 -0.04 22.27
N VAL A 4 -25.71 -1.00 21.42
CA VAL A 4 -24.76 -1.66 20.53
C VAL A 4 -24.43 -0.63 19.45
N ASP A 5 -23.29 0.04 19.60
CA ASP A 5 -22.73 0.90 18.56
C ASP A 5 -22.16 -0.02 17.48
N PHE A 6 -22.90 -0.16 16.39
CA PHE A 6 -22.54 -1.06 15.29
C PHE A 6 -21.56 -0.34 14.38
N GLN A 7 -20.31 -0.16 14.85
CA GLN A 7 -19.27 0.47 14.06
C GLN A 7 -18.49 -0.58 13.26
N VAL A 8 -18.26 -0.32 11.98
CA VAL A 8 -17.40 -1.18 11.16
C VAL A 8 -15.96 -1.12 11.65
N ASP A 9 -15.37 -2.28 11.96
CA ASP A 9 -13.95 -2.36 12.32
C ASP A 9 -13.06 -2.16 11.08
N LEU A 10 -12.32 -1.05 11.08
CA LEU A 10 -11.40 -0.67 10.01
C LEU A 10 -9.93 -0.94 10.36
N SER A 11 -9.65 -1.54 11.53
CA SER A 11 -8.29 -1.74 12.02
C SER A 11 -7.47 -2.64 11.09
N GLU A 12 -8.06 -3.74 10.60
CA GLU A 12 -7.41 -4.66 9.67
C GLU A 12 -7.08 -4.01 8.31
N LEU A 13 -7.98 -3.16 7.79
CA LEU A 13 -7.72 -2.39 6.56
C LEU A 13 -6.55 -1.42 6.74
N ARG A 14 -6.47 -0.73 7.90
CA ARG A 14 -5.33 0.14 8.22
C ARG A 14 -4.03 -0.64 8.37
N GLN A 15 -4.07 -1.79 9.02
CA GLN A 15 -2.91 -2.68 9.14
C GLN A 15 -2.45 -3.18 7.76
N LEU A 16 -3.39 -3.56 6.89
CA LEU A 16 -3.09 -3.96 5.52
C LEU A 16 -2.40 -2.83 4.76
N LYS A 17 -2.93 -1.60 4.82
CA LYS A 17 -2.28 -0.42 4.23
C LYS A 17 -0.83 -0.27 4.71
N GLN A 18 -0.60 -0.32 6.03
CA GLN A 18 0.76 -0.19 6.59
C GLN A 18 1.71 -1.31 6.12
N LYS A 19 1.21 -2.54 5.98
CA LYS A 19 2.01 -3.68 5.47
C LYS A 19 2.38 -3.48 4.00
N LEU A 20 1.48 -2.93 3.19
CA LEU A 20 1.71 -2.60 1.79
C LEU A 20 2.77 -1.50 1.65
N THR A 21 2.66 -0.41 2.42
CA THR A 21 3.65 0.68 2.43
C THR A 21 5.05 0.15 2.77
N LYS A 22 5.17 -0.64 3.85
CA LYS A 22 6.45 -1.26 4.25
C LYS A 22 7.00 -2.21 3.19
N SER A 23 6.14 -2.89 2.44
CA SER A 23 6.55 -3.79 1.37
C SER A 23 7.15 -2.99 0.21
N LYS A 24 6.51 -1.87 -0.18
CA LYS A 24 7.04 -0.94 -1.17
C LYS A 24 8.43 -0.41 -0.78
N ASP A 25 8.58 0.07 0.45
CA ASP A 25 9.87 0.61 0.93
C ASP A 25 11.00 -0.43 0.86
N ARG A 26 10.70 -1.68 1.24
CA ARG A 26 11.66 -2.80 1.18
C ARG A 26 12.04 -3.16 -0.26
N LEU A 27 11.09 -3.09 -1.19
CA LEU A 27 11.35 -3.34 -2.60
C LEU A 27 12.25 -2.26 -3.20
N GLU A 28 12.02 -0.98 -2.86
CA GLU A 28 12.87 0.13 -3.29
C GLU A 28 14.29 0.01 -2.73
N GLU A 29 14.43 -0.35 -1.45
CA GLU A 29 15.74 -0.59 -0.85
C GLU A 29 16.48 -1.75 -1.53
N SER A 30 15.78 -2.83 -1.84
CA SER A 30 16.35 -4.00 -2.53
C SER A 30 16.84 -3.64 -3.94
N LEU A 31 16.04 -2.86 -4.69
CA LEU A 31 16.45 -2.34 -6.00
C LEU A 31 17.72 -1.51 -5.88
N ARG A 32 17.76 -0.55 -4.95
CA ARG A 32 18.93 0.31 -4.74
C ARG A 32 20.18 -0.50 -4.44
N ARG A 33 20.09 -1.49 -3.54
CA ARG A 33 21.21 -2.37 -3.20
C ARG A 33 21.70 -3.19 -4.40
N MET A 34 20.77 -3.64 -5.25
CA MET A 34 21.10 -4.35 -6.48
C MET A 34 21.90 -3.45 -7.42
N LYS A 35 21.45 -2.21 -7.66
CA LYS A 35 22.18 -1.23 -8.49
C LYS A 35 23.57 -0.90 -7.94
N ASP A 36 23.67 -0.71 -6.63
CA ASP A 36 24.95 -0.42 -5.96
C ASP A 36 25.97 -1.58 -6.11
N THR A 37 25.46 -2.81 -6.29
CA THR A 37 26.22 -4.07 -6.44
C THR A 37 26.36 -4.52 -7.91
N GLY A 38 25.77 -3.81 -8.87
CA GLY A 38 25.79 -4.13 -10.31
C GLY A 38 27.20 -4.31 -10.88
N PRO A 39 27.34 -4.83 -12.12
CA PRO A 39 28.58 -5.41 -12.62
C PRO A 39 29.74 -4.40 -12.65
N LYS A 40 30.52 -4.35 -11.57
CA LYS A 40 31.78 -3.61 -11.51
C LYS A 40 32.86 -4.49 -12.12
N ASN A 41 32.87 -4.56 -13.45
CA ASN A 41 33.89 -5.28 -14.24
C ASN A 41 34.07 -6.74 -13.80
N LEU A 42 33.07 -7.61 -14.03
CA LEU A 42 33.21 -9.04 -13.73
C LEU A 42 34.19 -9.74 -14.70
N GLY A 43 34.69 -9.01 -15.70
CA GLY A 43 35.82 -9.40 -16.55
C GLY A 43 35.44 -10.27 -17.75
N LYS A 44 34.15 -10.54 -17.94
CA LYS A 44 33.62 -11.32 -19.07
C LYS A 44 32.35 -10.65 -19.59
N ARG A 45 32.39 -10.10 -20.81
CA ARG A 45 31.26 -9.36 -21.42
C ARG A 45 29.91 -10.09 -21.38
N SER A 46 29.91 -11.42 -21.53
CA SER A 46 28.67 -12.21 -21.47
C SER A 46 28.05 -12.24 -20.07
N LEU A 47 28.87 -12.16 -19.02
CA LEU A 47 28.42 -12.12 -17.64
C LEU A 47 27.95 -10.70 -17.29
N ASP A 48 28.69 -9.67 -17.73
CA ASP A 48 28.29 -8.27 -17.54
C ASP A 48 26.92 -8.01 -18.23
N SER A 49 26.74 -8.44 -19.49
CA SER A 49 25.47 -8.31 -20.22
C SER A 49 24.31 -9.05 -19.55
N ALA A 50 24.53 -10.27 -19.06
CA ALA A 50 23.48 -11.01 -18.35
C ALA A 50 23.09 -10.35 -17.01
N CYS A 51 24.05 -9.69 -16.34
CA CYS A 51 23.77 -8.90 -15.14
C CYS A 51 23.01 -7.62 -15.45
N GLU A 52 23.32 -6.93 -16.55
CA GLU A 52 22.59 -5.76 -17.05
C GLU A 52 21.13 -6.13 -17.39
N ASP A 53 20.92 -7.19 -18.18
CA ASP A 53 19.58 -7.66 -18.54
C ASP A 53 18.76 -8.03 -17.29
N PHE A 54 19.38 -8.72 -16.33
CA PHE A 54 18.74 -9.06 -15.05
C PHE A 54 18.37 -7.81 -14.24
N GLU A 55 19.25 -6.81 -14.18
CA GLU A 55 18.99 -5.55 -13.46
C GLU A 55 17.80 -4.80 -14.07
N ASP A 56 17.72 -4.73 -15.40
CA ASP A 56 16.65 -4.05 -16.12
C ASP A 56 15.29 -4.76 -15.94
N ASP A 57 15.24 -6.08 -16.14
CA ASP A 57 14.02 -6.88 -15.96
C ASP A 57 13.52 -6.81 -14.51
N TRP A 58 14.44 -6.89 -13.55
CA TRP A 58 14.12 -6.80 -12.14
C TRP A 58 13.60 -5.40 -11.78
N GLN A 59 14.24 -4.34 -12.28
CA GLN A 59 13.76 -2.97 -12.11
C GLN A 59 12.35 -2.80 -12.69
N HIS A 60 12.08 -3.36 -13.87
CA HIS A 60 10.75 -3.31 -14.48
C HIS A 60 9.70 -4.00 -13.61
N GLY A 61 9.94 -5.25 -13.21
CA GLY A 61 9.02 -6.02 -12.37
C GLY A 61 8.73 -5.35 -11.02
N LEU A 62 9.75 -4.75 -10.40
CA LEU A 62 9.59 -3.99 -9.16
C LEU A 62 8.76 -2.72 -9.35
N ASN A 63 8.98 -1.98 -10.43
CA ASN A 63 8.17 -0.80 -10.74
C ASN A 63 6.69 -1.15 -10.96
N GLU A 64 6.39 -2.23 -11.67
CA GLU A 64 5.02 -2.71 -11.85
C GLU A 64 4.38 -3.17 -10.53
N THR A 65 5.16 -3.85 -9.67
CA THR A 65 4.70 -4.25 -8.34
C THR A 65 4.36 -3.03 -7.48
N LYS A 66 5.21 -2.00 -7.50
CA LYS A 66 5.00 -0.75 -6.78
C LYS A 66 3.72 -0.04 -7.25
N LYS A 67 3.49 0.08 -8.55
CA LYS A 67 2.24 0.67 -9.09
C LYS A 67 1.00 -0.06 -8.59
N ARG A 68 1.03 -1.40 -8.56
CA ARG A 68 -0.09 -2.21 -8.05
C ARG A 68 -0.32 -2.00 -6.55
N ILE A 69 0.75 -1.87 -5.76
CA ILE A 69 0.66 -1.54 -4.34
C ILE A 69 0.02 -0.16 -4.15
N GLU A 70 0.44 0.84 -4.92
CA GLU A 70 -0.12 2.21 -4.86
C GLU A 70 -1.62 2.22 -5.16
N ILE A 71 -2.05 1.53 -6.23
CA ILE A 71 -3.49 1.37 -6.55
C ILE A 71 -4.27 0.74 -5.39
N LEU A 72 -3.68 -0.26 -4.73
CA LEU A 72 -4.32 -0.92 -3.59
C LEU A 72 -4.41 0.01 -2.37
N GLU A 73 -3.36 0.78 -2.07
CA GLU A 73 -3.37 1.78 -1.01
C GLU A 73 -4.43 2.86 -1.24
N GLU A 74 -4.56 3.36 -2.48
CA GLU A 74 -5.60 4.32 -2.87
C GLU A 74 -7.01 3.74 -2.68
N GLY A 75 -7.22 2.48 -3.08
CA GLY A 75 -8.49 1.77 -2.89
C GLY A 75 -8.84 1.61 -1.42
N ILE A 76 -7.87 1.23 -0.58
CA ILE A 76 -8.07 1.13 0.87
C ILE A 76 -8.41 2.49 1.47
N ASP A 77 -7.73 3.56 1.05
CA ASP A 77 -8.02 4.92 1.52
C ASP A 77 -9.43 5.38 1.15
N ALA A 78 -9.88 5.07 -0.06
CA ALA A 78 -11.24 5.36 -0.49
C ALA A 78 -12.27 4.60 0.38
N ILE A 79 -12.02 3.33 0.67
CA ILE A 79 -12.88 2.51 1.54
C ILE A 79 -12.93 3.11 2.95
N LEU A 80 -11.77 3.38 3.57
CA LEU A 80 -11.68 3.96 4.91
C LEU A 80 -12.46 5.27 5.00
N LYS A 81 -12.24 6.18 4.05
CA LYS A 81 -12.91 7.48 3.99
C LYS A 81 -14.43 7.34 3.84
N ASN A 82 -14.89 6.39 3.02
CA ASN A 82 -16.31 6.17 2.81
C ASN A 82 -16.99 5.67 4.09
N TYR A 83 -16.42 4.66 4.75
CA TYR A 83 -16.97 4.15 6.02
C TYR A 83 -16.98 5.21 7.11
N GLU A 84 -15.87 5.93 7.31
CA GLU A 84 -15.80 7.03 8.30
C GLU A 84 -16.83 8.12 8.04
N LYS A 85 -17.03 8.48 6.76
CA LYS A 85 -18.03 9.48 6.36
C LYS A 85 -19.44 8.98 6.63
N THR A 86 -19.76 7.77 6.19
CA THR A 86 -21.09 7.16 6.38
C THR A 86 -21.44 7.06 7.86
N GLU A 87 -20.50 6.64 8.71
CA GLU A 87 -20.74 6.58 10.16
C GLU A 87 -20.97 7.96 10.77
N SER A 88 -20.19 8.97 10.36
CA SER A 88 -20.41 10.35 10.83
C SER A 88 -21.79 10.87 10.44
N GLU A 89 -22.25 10.59 9.21
CA GLU A 89 -23.57 11.00 8.72
C GLU A 89 -24.71 10.29 9.46
N ILE A 90 -24.58 8.98 9.69
CA ILE A 90 -25.55 8.21 10.50
C ILE A 90 -25.62 8.77 11.92
N HIS A 91 -24.48 8.98 12.57
CA HIS A 91 -24.42 9.49 13.94
C HIS A 91 -25.04 10.89 14.05
N LYS A 92 -24.76 11.78 13.09
CA LYS A 92 -25.37 13.12 13.02
C LYS A 92 -26.89 13.04 12.88
N SER A 93 -27.37 12.22 11.95
CA SER A 93 -28.81 12.05 11.69
C SER A 93 -29.56 11.49 12.90
N LEU A 94 -28.99 10.48 13.56
CA LEU A 94 -29.57 9.86 14.75
C LEU A 94 -29.62 10.84 15.94
N THR A 95 -28.54 11.59 16.16
CA THR A 95 -28.46 12.59 17.23
C THR A 95 -29.43 13.76 17.00
N GLN A 96 -29.56 14.23 15.76
CA GLN A 96 -30.54 15.26 15.39
C GLN A 96 -31.98 14.78 15.58
N SER A 97 -32.29 13.55 15.17
CA SER A 97 -33.62 12.95 15.35
C SER A 97 -34.00 12.78 16.83
N THR A 98 -33.01 12.49 17.69
CA THR A 98 -33.22 12.34 19.14
C THR A 98 -33.41 13.70 19.84
N ARG A 99 -32.81 14.78 19.31
CA ARG A 99 -32.97 16.15 19.84
C ARG A 99 -34.28 16.83 19.44
N GLY A 100 -34.96 16.34 18.40
CA GLY A 100 -36.23 16.86 17.91
C GLY A 100 -37.48 16.22 18.52
N ARG A 101 -37.32 15.26 19.44
CA ARG A 101 -38.37 14.71 20.31
C ARG A 101 -38.16 15.20 21.73
#